data_AF-A0A1T5AD25-F1
#
_entry.id   AF-A0A1T5AD25-F1
#
_cell.length_a   1.000
_cell.length_b   1.000
_cell.length_c   1.000
_cell.angle_alpha   90.00
_cell.angle_beta   90.00
_cell.angle_gamma   90.00
#
_symmetry.space_group_name_H-M   'P 1'
#
loop_
_entity.id
_entity.type
_entity.pdbx_description
1 polymer ?
#
loop_
_entity_poly.entity_id
_entity_poly.type
_entity_poly.pdbx_seq_one_letter_code
_entity_poly.pdbx_strand_id
1 'polypeptide(L)'
;MLADKASEWAGIPMPLDGERLIVEPSYPLAEILNRKPAEEDAEGWKWRNSWHSRRWRCTIVALERPDGKVVHSKLPAFHHISYDLRTMGCSDVWGIEQEHNALKLLGEMLRHRQFKQYLLTGMFLETSKRSGVTYIFRKLKPTVAIRPSSEREEMHILAALCMHPIAYYAESWAGAMCPTDDVIAHLSMMRGDEHMYWRRANQHAPYLPEAGL
;
A
#
# COMPACT_ATOMS: atom_id res chain seq x y z
N MET A 1 18.64 -16.14 13.79
CA MET A 1 18.15 -15.65 12.48
C MET A 1 19.02 -14.48 12.00
N LEU A 2 18.96 -14.08 10.72
CA LEU A 2 19.67 -12.89 10.21
C LEU A 2 19.31 -11.62 11.01
N ALA A 3 18.08 -11.55 11.57
CA ALA A 3 17.60 -10.46 12.41
C ALA A 3 18.38 -10.32 13.74
N ASP A 4 18.64 -11.44 14.42
CA ASP A 4 19.39 -11.45 15.69
C ASP A 4 20.86 -11.02 15.48
N LYS A 5 21.41 -11.29 14.28
CA LYS A 5 22.77 -10.88 13.90
C LYS A 5 22.86 -9.41 13.48
N ALA A 6 21.74 -8.78 13.12
CA ALA A 6 21.69 -7.38 12.67
C ALA A 6 21.23 -6.41 13.77
N SER A 7 20.87 -6.89 14.97
CA SER A 7 20.28 -6.08 16.05
C SER A 7 19.05 -5.25 15.60
N GLU A 8 18.33 -5.78 14.62
CA GLU A 8 17.14 -5.19 14.02
C GLU A 8 15.91 -5.51 14.87
N TRP A 9 15.38 -4.51 15.58
CA TRP A 9 14.19 -4.65 16.43
C TRP A 9 12.88 -4.77 15.64
N ALA A 10 12.87 -4.31 14.38
CA ALA A 10 11.69 -4.29 13.52
C ALA A 10 11.49 -5.57 12.68
N GLY A 11 12.40 -6.54 12.79
CA GLY A 11 12.45 -7.71 11.90
C GLY A 11 13.08 -7.38 10.53
N ILE A 12 13.35 -8.40 9.73
CA ILE A 12 13.91 -8.25 8.38
C ILE A 12 12.82 -8.54 7.34
N PRO A 13 12.61 -7.67 6.34
CA PRO A 13 11.73 -7.95 5.21
C PRO A 13 12.07 -9.29 4.56
N MET A 14 11.09 -10.20 4.49
CA MET A 14 11.30 -11.55 3.99
C MET A 14 11.04 -11.59 2.48
N PRO A 15 12.03 -11.94 1.63
CA PRO A 15 11.76 -12.14 0.23
C PRO A 15 10.85 -13.37 0.04
N LEU A 16 9.85 -13.24 -0.83
CA LEU A 16 8.99 -14.32 -1.28
C LEU A 16 9.34 -14.70 -2.72
N ASP A 17 9.30 -15.99 -3.03
CA ASP A 17 9.52 -16.46 -4.39
C ASP A 17 8.40 -15.96 -5.31
N GLY A 18 8.76 -15.46 -6.48
CA GLY A 18 7.82 -14.87 -7.44
C GLY A 18 7.29 -13.47 -7.11
N GLU A 19 7.53 -12.93 -5.91
CA GLU A 19 7.07 -11.59 -5.51
C GLU A 19 8.22 -10.58 -5.44
N ARG A 20 7.97 -9.37 -5.92
CA ARG A 20 8.98 -8.31 -5.96
C ARG A 20 8.94 -7.48 -4.68
N LEU A 21 9.84 -7.76 -3.75
CA LEU A 21 10.07 -6.95 -2.57
C LEU A 21 10.79 -5.63 -2.91
N ILE A 22 10.27 -4.51 -2.42
CA ILE A 22 10.88 -3.18 -2.52
C ILE A 22 11.14 -2.67 -1.10
N VAL A 23 12.41 -2.50 -0.77
CA VAL A 23 12.86 -2.06 0.55
C VAL A 23 13.20 -0.58 0.54
N GLU A 24 12.80 0.12 1.61
CA GLU A 24 13.07 1.54 1.81
C GLU A 24 14.59 1.81 1.75
N PRO A 25 15.07 2.79 0.97
CA PRO A 25 16.51 2.95 0.70
C PRO A 25 17.39 3.22 1.92
N SER A 26 16.84 3.79 2.98
CA SER A 26 17.56 4.06 4.24
C SER A 26 17.55 2.86 5.20
N TYR A 27 16.87 1.76 4.86
CA TYR A 27 16.89 0.54 5.64
C TYR A 27 18.28 -0.12 5.61
N PRO A 28 18.86 -0.55 6.75
CA PRO A 28 20.24 -1.03 6.84
C PRO A 28 20.63 -2.17 5.90
N LEU A 29 19.67 -2.99 5.46
CA LEU A 29 19.89 -4.13 4.55
C LEU A 29 19.34 -3.90 3.13
N ALA A 30 18.98 -2.66 2.78
CA ALA A 30 18.37 -2.33 1.49
C ALA A 30 19.22 -2.77 0.28
N GLU A 31 20.54 -2.61 0.33
CA GLU A 31 21.44 -2.99 -0.78
C GLU A 31 21.44 -4.50 -1.07
N ILE A 32 21.22 -5.32 -0.05
CA ILE A 32 21.21 -6.78 -0.17
C ILE A 32 19.83 -7.25 -0.64
N LEU A 33 18.77 -6.66 -0.08
CA LEU A 33 17.38 -7.10 -0.30
C LEU A 33 16.76 -6.54 -1.58
N ASN A 34 17.20 -5.40 -2.09
CA ASN A 34 16.71 -4.82 -3.35
C ASN A 34 17.36 -5.42 -4.61
N ARG A 35 18.10 -6.54 -4.51
CA ARG A 35 18.67 -7.20 -5.69
C ARG A 35 17.54 -7.68 -6.60
N LYS A 36 17.41 -7.02 -7.75
CA LYS A 36 16.44 -7.42 -8.77
C LYS A 36 16.74 -8.85 -9.23
N PRO A 37 15.74 -9.74 -9.31
CA PRO A 37 15.89 -10.93 -10.14
C PRO A 37 16.17 -10.48 -11.58
N ALA A 38 17.05 -11.21 -12.28
CA ALA A 38 17.35 -10.92 -13.68
C ALA A 38 16.05 -11.05 -14.49
N GLU A 39 15.63 -9.96 -15.14
CA GLU A 39 14.52 -10.01 -16.09
C GLU A 39 14.97 -10.89 -17.27
N GLU A 40 14.35 -12.05 -17.43
CA GLU A 40 14.41 -12.77 -18.70
C GLU A 40 13.69 -11.90 -19.74
N ASP A 41 14.44 -11.31 -20.66
CA ASP A 41 13.89 -10.56 -21.78
C ASP A 41 12.97 -11.48 -22.58
N ALA A 42 11.66 -11.34 -22.38
CA ALA A 42 10.66 -12.02 -23.20
C ALA A 42 10.79 -11.50 -24.64
N GLU A 43 11.24 -12.35 -25.55
CA GLU A 43 11.42 -12.01 -26.97
C GLU A 43 10.09 -11.53 -27.58
N GLY A 44 10.07 -10.27 -28.04
CA GLY A 44 9.07 -9.78 -28.98
C GLY A 44 8.62 -8.33 -28.75
N TRP A 45 8.05 -8.02 -27.59
CA TRP A 45 7.43 -6.72 -27.34
C TRP A 45 8.16 -5.95 -26.24
N LYS A 46 8.66 -4.76 -26.57
CA LYS A 46 9.37 -3.93 -25.59
C LYS A 46 8.44 -2.88 -25.00
N TRP A 47 8.31 -2.88 -23.67
CA TRP A 47 7.56 -1.84 -22.97
C TRP A 47 8.31 -0.51 -23.05
N ARG A 48 7.68 0.52 -23.63
CA ARG A 48 8.29 1.85 -23.76
C ARG A 48 7.82 2.81 -22.68
N ASN A 49 6.52 2.87 -22.45
CA ASN A 49 5.93 3.77 -21.48
C ASN A 49 4.50 3.36 -21.12
N SER A 50 3.99 3.87 -20.00
CA SER A 50 2.58 3.75 -19.64
C SER A 50 2.10 5.02 -18.94
N TRP A 51 0.85 5.41 -19.19
CA TRP A 51 0.22 6.53 -18.52
C TRP A 51 -1.28 6.32 -18.35
N HIS A 52 -1.87 6.94 -17.33
CA HIS A 52 -3.30 6.88 -17.12
C HIS A 52 -4.04 7.88 -18.02
N SER A 53 -5.08 7.42 -18.72
CA SER A 53 -5.97 8.28 -19.51
C SER A 53 -7.26 8.56 -18.76
N ARG A 54 -7.48 9.81 -18.33
CA ARG A 54 -8.73 10.24 -17.69
C ARG A 54 -9.96 10.08 -18.60
N ARG A 55 -9.79 10.27 -19.92
CA ARG A 55 -10.86 10.13 -20.92
C ARG A 55 -11.34 8.69 -21.04
N TRP A 56 -10.41 7.75 -21.00
CA TRP A 56 -10.69 6.31 -21.19
C TRP A 56 -10.78 5.55 -19.87
N ARG A 57 -10.47 6.21 -18.74
CA ARG A 57 -10.39 5.66 -17.38
C ARG A 57 -9.58 4.37 -17.33
N CYS A 58 -8.46 4.33 -18.04
CA CYS A 58 -7.63 3.15 -18.17
C CYS A 58 -6.17 3.53 -18.40
N THR A 59 -5.26 2.57 -18.20
CA THR A 59 -3.85 2.76 -18.50
C THR A 59 -3.63 2.57 -19.99
N ILE A 60 -3.04 3.56 -20.63
CA ILE A 60 -2.53 3.45 -22.00
C ILE A 60 -1.09 2.98 -21.91
N VAL A 61 -0.78 1.90 -22.63
CA VAL A 61 0.58 1.37 -22.73
C VAL A 61 1.12 1.60 -24.12
N ALA A 62 2.33 2.11 -24.22
CA ALA A 62 3.10 2.20 -25.44
C ALA A 62 4.08 1.04 -25.49
N LEU A 63 3.94 0.21 -26.53
CA LEU A 63 4.74 -0.97 -26.77
C LEU A 63 5.46 -0.81 -28.11
N GLU A 64 6.74 -1.14 -28.13
CA GLU A 64 7.52 -1.27 -29.35
C GLU A 64 7.46 -2.72 -29.83
N ARG A 65 7.05 -2.88 -31.08
CA ARG A 65 7.03 -4.15 -31.79
C ARG A 65 8.45 -4.60 -32.18
N PRO A 66 8.65 -5.89 -32.53
CA PRO A 66 9.93 -6.35 -33.06
C PRO A 66 10.37 -5.61 -34.34
N ASP A 67 9.42 -5.06 -35.11
CA ASP A 67 9.67 -4.27 -36.33
C ASP A 67 10.05 -2.80 -36.04
N GLY A 68 10.24 -2.42 -34.77
CA GLY A 68 10.59 -1.07 -34.33
C GLY A 68 9.42 -0.08 -34.32
N LYS A 69 8.19 -0.48 -34.70
CA LYS A 69 7.02 0.40 -34.64
C LYS A 69 6.46 0.48 -33.23
N VAL A 70 6.22 1.70 -32.76
CA VAL A 70 5.53 1.94 -31.50
C VAL A 70 4.02 1.93 -31.74
N VAL A 71 3.32 1.09 -31.00
CA VAL A 71 1.85 1.09 -30.94
C VAL A 71 1.39 1.32 -29.52
N HIS A 72 0.13 1.74 -29.37
CA HIS A 72 -0.48 1.89 -28.06
C HIS A 72 -1.68 0.95 -27.91
N SER A 73 -1.87 0.45 -26.69
CA SER A 73 -3.04 -0.33 -26.32
C SER A 73 -3.68 0.23 -25.05
N LYS A 74 -4.97 -0.07 -24.87
CA LYS A 74 -5.70 0.21 -23.63
C LYS A 74 -5.57 -1.03 -22.76
N LEU A 75 -4.94 -0.89 -21.59
CA LEU A 75 -5.07 -1.88 -20.52
C LEU A 75 -6.30 -1.51 -19.71
N PRO A 76 -7.41 -2.26 -19.84
CA PRO A 76 -8.60 -2.01 -19.05
C PRO A 76 -8.30 -2.29 -17.59
N ALA A 77 -8.23 -1.24 -16.77
CA ALA A 77 -8.13 -1.36 -15.32
C ALA A 77 -9.55 -1.17 -14.77
N PHE A 78 -10.28 -2.27 -14.54
CA PHE A 78 -11.65 -2.21 -14.02
C PHE A 78 -11.81 -2.73 -12.59
N HIS A 79 -10.80 -3.42 -12.05
CA HIS A 79 -10.88 -3.94 -10.69
C HIS A 79 -9.49 -4.18 -10.10
N HIS A 80 -9.41 -4.14 -8.78
CA HIS A 80 -8.17 -4.38 -8.05
C HIS A 80 -7.97 -5.86 -7.66
N ILE A 81 -8.69 -6.81 -8.27
CA ILE A 81 -8.63 -8.24 -7.88
C ILE A 81 -7.21 -8.82 -7.97
N SER A 82 -6.42 -8.40 -8.95
CA SER A 82 -5.03 -8.86 -9.08
C SER A 82 -4.19 -8.42 -7.89
N TYR A 83 -4.42 -7.21 -7.36
CA TYR A 83 -3.79 -6.74 -6.14
C TYR A 83 -4.29 -7.54 -4.93
N ASP A 84 -5.58 -7.90 -4.86
CA ASP A 84 -6.10 -8.74 -3.76
C ASP A 84 -5.45 -10.11 -3.74
N LEU A 85 -5.36 -10.76 -4.91
CA LEU A 85 -4.76 -12.09 -5.04
C LEU A 85 -3.26 -12.08 -4.70
N ARG A 86 -2.52 -11.07 -5.15
CA ARG A 86 -1.10 -10.92 -4.80
C ARG A 86 -0.90 -10.59 -3.32
N THR A 87 -1.73 -9.70 -2.77
CA THR A 87 -1.70 -9.39 -1.32
C THR A 87 -1.99 -10.64 -0.48
N MET A 88 -2.89 -11.51 -0.95
CA MET A 88 -3.15 -12.80 -0.32
C MET A 88 -1.94 -13.73 -0.41
N GLY A 89 -1.28 -13.84 -1.57
CA GLY A 89 -0.04 -14.61 -1.73
C GLY A 89 1.10 -14.08 -0.84
N CYS A 90 1.15 -12.77 -0.62
CA CYS A 90 2.13 -12.16 0.28
C CYS A 90 1.85 -12.43 1.77
N SER A 91 0.69 -13.01 2.13
CA SER A 91 0.34 -13.22 3.52
C SER A 91 1.21 -14.25 4.25
N ASP A 92 1.92 -15.08 3.49
CA ASP A 92 2.84 -16.11 3.99
C ASP A 92 4.00 -15.53 4.82
N VAL A 93 4.32 -14.25 4.66
CA VAL A 93 5.40 -13.59 5.44
C VAL A 93 4.95 -13.07 6.80
N TRP A 94 3.64 -13.01 7.06
CA TRP A 94 3.13 -12.47 8.32
C TRP A 94 2.93 -13.58 9.34
N GLY A 95 3.57 -13.43 10.50
CA GLY A 95 3.32 -14.33 11.62
C GLY A 95 2.01 -14.00 12.33
N ILE A 96 1.24 -15.03 12.67
CA ILE A 96 -0.05 -14.91 13.37
C ILE A 96 0.13 -14.27 14.75
N GLU A 97 1.22 -14.59 15.46
CA GLU A 97 1.50 -14.04 16.79
C GLU A 97 1.80 -12.53 16.73
N GLN A 98 2.50 -12.07 15.69
CA GLN A 98 2.78 -10.66 15.44
C GLN A 98 1.48 -9.90 15.19
N GLU A 99 0.62 -10.43 14.31
CA GLU A 99 -0.70 -9.85 14.05
C GLU A 99 -1.57 -9.81 15.33
N HIS A 100 -1.54 -10.86 16.15
CA HIS A 100 -2.26 -10.89 17.43
C HIS A 100 -1.77 -9.82 18.41
N ASN A 101 -0.45 -9.61 18.48
CA ASN A 101 0.13 -8.58 19.33
C ASN A 101 -0.19 -7.16 18.81
N ALA A 102 -0.15 -6.95 17.49
CA ALA A 102 -0.57 -5.71 16.87
C ALA A 102 -2.06 -5.43 17.14
N LEU A 103 -2.93 -6.44 17.08
CA LEU A 103 -4.36 -6.31 17.41
C LEU A 103 -4.60 -5.88 18.86
N LYS A 104 -3.83 -6.42 19.82
CA LYS A 104 -3.91 -5.97 21.22
C LYS A 104 -3.52 -4.50 21.36
N LEU A 105 -2.38 -4.12 20.76
CA LEU A 105 -1.90 -2.73 20.79
C LEU A 105 -2.92 -1.78 20.16
N LEU A 106 -3.47 -2.12 18.99
CA LEU A 106 -4.51 -1.32 18.35
C LEU A 106 -5.76 -1.19 19.25
N GLY A 107 -6.13 -2.25 19.96
CA GLY A 107 -7.23 -2.26 20.92
C GLY A 107 -7.05 -1.25 22.07
N GLU A 108 -5.82 -1.02 22.52
CA GLU A 108 -5.49 -0.01 23.53
C GLU A 108 -5.53 1.42 22.97
N MET A 109 -5.26 1.58 21.66
CA MET A 109 -5.24 2.89 20.99
C MET A 109 -6.61 3.39 20.54
N LEU A 110 -7.59 2.51 20.39
CA LEU A 110 -8.90 2.81 19.81
C LEU A 110 -10.02 2.84 20.85
N ARG A 111 -11.07 3.60 20.54
CA ARG A 111 -12.32 3.50 21.30
C ARG A 111 -12.96 2.14 21.05
N HIS A 112 -13.70 1.62 22.03
CA HIS A 112 -14.41 0.33 21.91
C HIS A 112 -15.21 0.19 20.61
N ARG A 113 -15.94 1.24 20.19
CA ARG A 113 -16.68 1.24 18.92
C ARG A 113 -15.78 1.13 17.69
N GLN A 114 -14.68 1.88 17.63
CA GLN A 114 -13.73 1.84 16.50
C GLN A 114 -13.05 0.48 16.43
N PHE A 115 -12.64 -0.07 17.57
CA PHE A 115 -12.02 -1.39 17.62
C PHE A 115 -13.00 -2.48 17.18
N LYS A 116 -14.27 -2.42 17.62
CA LYS A 116 -15.33 -3.33 17.13
C LYS A 116 -15.53 -3.22 15.61
N GLN A 117 -15.52 -2.00 15.05
CA GLN A 117 -15.60 -1.81 13.60
C GLN A 117 -14.41 -2.48 12.90
N TYR A 118 -13.19 -2.23 13.39
CA TYR A 118 -11.98 -2.83 12.82
C TYR A 118 -12.01 -4.36 12.83
N LEU A 119 -12.41 -4.99 13.93
CA LEU A 119 -12.49 -6.46 14.02
C LEU A 119 -13.53 -7.05 13.05
N LEU A 120 -14.65 -6.35 12.82
CA LEU A 120 -15.74 -6.87 11.98
C LEU A 120 -15.57 -6.57 10.49
N THR A 121 -14.94 -5.43 10.14
CA THR A 121 -14.90 -4.94 8.76
C THR A 121 -13.48 -4.70 8.24
N GLY A 122 -12.46 -4.86 9.10
CA GLY A 122 -11.09 -4.49 8.80
C GLY A 122 -10.86 -2.98 8.73
N MET A 123 -11.81 -2.13 9.14
CA MET A 123 -11.67 -0.69 9.02
C MET A 123 -12.40 0.11 10.10
N PHE A 124 -11.92 1.34 10.34
CA PHE A 124 -12.59 2.30 11.22
C PHE A 124 -12.34 3.75 10.74
N LEU A 125 -13.16 4.68 11.26
CA LEU A 125 -13.06 6.09 10.95
C LEU A 125 -12.40 6.86 12.09
N GLU A 126 -11.60 7.86 11.74
CA GLU A 126 -11.14 8.88 12.69
C GLU A 126 -10.97 10.24 12.02
N THR A 127 -11.49 11.29 12.65
CA THR A 127 -11.36 12.67 12.17
C THR A 127 -10.22 13.37 12.91
N SER A 128 -9.28 13.93 12.15
CA SER A 128 -8.22 14.77 12.73
C SER A 128 -8.83 16.02 13.35
N LYS A 129 -8.50 16.28 14.61
CA LYS A 129 -8.88 17.51 15.31
C LYS A 129 -8.13 18.73 14.77
N ARG A 130 -7.01 18.53 14.05
CA ARG A 130 -6.15 19.62 13.53
C ARG A 130 -6.66 20.15 12.20
N SER A 131 -7.00 19.25 11.28
CA SER A 131 -7.38 19.59 9.90
C SER A 131 -8.88 19.45 9.61
N GLY A 132 -9.62 18.68 10.42
CA GLY A 132 -10.99 18.26 10.12
C GLY A 132 -11.11 17.19 9.03
N VAL A 133 -10.00 16.69 8.48
CA VAL A 133 -10.00 15.57 7.54
C VAL A 133 -10.39 14.29 8.27
N THR A 134 -11.25 13.48 7.65
CA THR A 134 -11.64 12.17 8.16
C THR A 134 -10.89 11.07 7.43
N TYR A 135 -10.35 10.13 8.17
CA TYR A 135 -9.54 9.03 7.65
C TYR A 135 -10.29 7.71 7.82
N ILE A 136 -10.35 6.92 6.75
CA ILE A 136 -10.77 5.53 6.78
C ILE A 136 -9.50 4.68 6.88
N PHE A 137 -9.17 4.23 8.09
CA PHE A 137 -8.07 3.30 8.31
C PHE A 137 -8.54 1.90 7.95
N ARG A 138 -7.76 1.19 7.13
CA ARG A 138 -8.18 -0.09 6.55
C ARG A 138 -7.04 -1.10 6.64
N LYS A 139 -7.36 -2.33 7.02
CA LYS A 139 -6.46 -3.48 6.98
C LYS A 139 -6.18 -3.85 5.52
N LEU A 140 -4.91 -4.08 5.17
CA LEU A 140 -4.46 -4.50 3.83
C LEU A 140 -4.90 -3.58 2.67
N LYS A 141 -5.19 -2.31 2.95
CA LYS A 141 -5.57 -1.30 1.97
C LYS A 141 -5.05 0.06 2.42
N PRO A 142 -4.78 1.00 1.50
CA PRO A 142 -4.36 2.35 1.87
C PRO A 142 -5.39 3.04 2.77
N THR A 143 -4.95 3.95 3.62
CA THR A 143 -5.86 4.80 4.40
C THR A 143 -6.51 5.81 3.47
N VAL A 144 -7.85 5.95 3.48
CA VAL A 144 -8.55 6.90 2.62
C VAL A 144 -8.81 8.20 3.38
N ALA A 145 -8.25 9.30 2.90
CA ALA A 145 -8.54 10.63 3.41
C ALA A 145 -9.77 11.20 2.70
N ILE A 146 -10.81 11.55 3.46
CA ILE A 146 -12.06 12.11 2.96
C ILE A 146 -12.41 13.41 3.67
N ARG A 147 -13.17 14.25 2.98
CA ARG A 147 -13.72 15.50 3.51
C ARG A 147 -15.15 15.71 2.99
N PRO A 148 -16.08 16.24 3.81
CA PRO A 148 -17.38 16.65 3.29
C PRO A 148 -17.23 17.71 2.18
N SER A 149 -18.10 17.62 1.17
CA SER A 149 -18.32 18.63 0.14
C SER A 149 -18.65 19.99 0.75
N SER A 150 -18.44 21.07 -0.01
CA SER A 150 -18.93 22.41 0.35
C SER A 150 -20.42 22.42 0.68
N GLU A 151 -21.18 21.55 0.02
CA GLU A 151 -22.64 21.38 0.21
C GLU A 151 -22.99 20.35 1.29
N ARG A 152 -22.00 19.69 1.92
CA ARG A 152 -22.13 18.69 3.00
C ARG A 152 -22.99 17.45 2.74
N GLU A 153 -23.57 17.30 1.55
CA GLU A 153 -24.36 16.12 1.19
C GLU A 153 -23.50 14.92 0.74
N GLU A 154 -22.29 15.19 0.25
CA GLU A 154 -21.37 14.16 -0.27
C GLU A 154 -20.01 14.19 0.41
N MET A 155 -19.35 13.03 0.47
CA MET A 155 -17.95 12.91 0.89
C MET A 155 -17.05 12.87 -0.33
N HIS A 156 -16.03 13.74 -0.35
CA HIS A 156 -14.99 13.75 -1.39
C HIS A 156 -13.75 13.03 -0.89
N ILE A 157 -13.20 12.16 -1.75
CA ILE A 157 -11.93 11.51 -1.52
C ILE A 157 -10.81 12.48 -1.88
N LEU A 158 -9.97 12.82 -0.91
CA LEU A 158 -8.80 13.66 -1.10
C LEU A 158 -7.64 12.86 -1.68
N ALA A 159 -7.35 11.71 -1.05
CA ALA A 159 -6.29 10.80 -1.46
C ALA A 159 -6.46 9.43 -0.81
N ALA A 160 -5.93 8.39 -1.47
CA ALA A 160 -5.61 7.12 -0.82
C ALA A 160 -4.13 7.15 -0.40
N LEU A 161 -3.88 7.13 0.89
CA LEU A 161 -2.57 7.27 1.51
C LEU A 161 -2.02 5.88 1.82
N CYS A 162 -0.93 5.51 1.17
CA CYS A 162 -0.25 4.24 1.36
C CYS A 162 1.09 4.48 2.05
N MET A 163 1.36 3.75 3.13
CA MET A 163 2.62 3.84 3.85
C MET A 163 3.07 2.43 4.26
N HIS A 164 4.24 2.06 3.78
CA HIS A 164 4.93 0.84 4.17
C HIS A 164 6.32 1.25 4.66
N PRO A 165 6.48 1.54 5.97
CA PRO A 165 7.67 2.19 6.52
C PRO A 165 8.99 1.47 6.24
N ILE A 166 8.98 0.14 6.08
CA ILE A 166 10.18 -0.68 5.95
C ILE A 166 10.33 -1.19 4.51
N ALA A 167 9.31 -1.89 4.02
CA ALA A 167 9.30 -2.47 2.68
C ALA A 167 7.88 -2.87 2.29
N TYR A 168 7.65 -3.06 0.99
CA TYR A 168 6.39 -3.54 0.44
C TYR A 168 6.60 -4.47 -0.75
N TYR A 169 5.61 -5.31 -1.04
CA TYR A 169 5.61 -6.15 -2.23
C TYR A 169 4.92 -5.40 -3.38
N ALA A 170 5.62 -5.28 -4.51
CA ALA A 170 5.13 -4.53 -5.66
C ALA A 170 3.81 -5.11 -6.19
N GLU A 171 2.94 -4.23 -6.71
CA GLU A 171 1.63 -4.62 -7.27
C GLU A 171 0.72 -5.37 -6.27
N SER A 172 0.90 -5.07 -4.98
CA SER A 172 0.09 -5.53 -3.86
C SER A 172 -0.11 -4.39 -2.85
N TRP A 173 -0.90 -4.61 -1.79
CA TRP A 173 -0.93 -3.74 -0.61
C TRP A 173 -0.14 -4.30 0.57
N ALA A 174 0.57 -5.40 0.38
CA ALA A 174 1.31 -6.07 1.43
C ALA A 174 2.58 -5.28 1.81
N GLY A 175 2.67 -4.91 3.09
CA GLY A 175 3.89 -4.43 3.71
C GLY A 175 4.75 -5.56 4.26
N ALA A 176 5.96 -5.23 4.66
CA ALA A 176 6.82 -6.14 5.44
C ALA A 176 6.38 -6.29 6.90
N MET A 177 5.59 -5.36 7.43
CA MET A 177 4.97 -5.51 8.75
C MET A 177 3.65 -6.27 8.64
N CYS A 178 3.17 -6.80 9.76
CA CYS A 178 1.86 -7.44 9.77
C CYS A 178 0.75 -6.41 9.49
N PRO A 179 -0.40 -6.84 8.96
CA PRO A 179 -1.41 -5.91 8.46
C PRO A 179 -1.95 -4.91 9.49
N THR A 180 -2.06 -5.30 10.77
CA THR A 180 -2.47 -4.37 11.82
C THR A 180 -1.36 -3.39 12.21
N ASP A 181 -0.09 -3.76 12.12
CA ASP A 181 1.03 -2.82 12.35
C ASP A 181 1.05 -1.69 11.33
N ASP A 182 0.79 -1.98 10.05
CA ASP A 182 0.65 -0.94 9.02
C ASP A 182 -0.44 0.07 9.41
N VAL A 183 -1.59 -0.42 9.90
CA VAL A 183 -2.68 0.45 10.39
C VAL A 183 -2.25 1.29 11.60
N ILE A 184 -1.51 0.70 12.54
CA ILE A 184 -0.96 1.42 13.70
C ILE A 184 0.02 2.50 13.26
N ALA A 185 0.88 2.21 12.28
CA ALA A 185 1.83 3.19 11.73
C ALA A 185 1.09 4.38 11.11
N HIS A 186 0.08 4.12 10.27
CA HIS A 186 -0.80 5.13 9.70
C HIS A 186 -1.49 5.98 10.79
N LEU A 187 -2.08 5.33 11.81
CA LEU A 187 -2.79 5.99 12.89
C LEU A 187 -1.85 6.86 13.74
N SER A 188 -0.68 6.32 14.09
CA SER A 188 0.33 6.99 14.92
C SER A 188 0.89 8.22 14.22
N MET A 189 1.21 8.10 12.93
CA MET A 189 1.68 9.23 12.12
C MET A 189 0.61 10.30 11.99
N MET A 190 -0.64 9.91 11.69
CA MET A 190 -1.76 10.86 11.59
C MET A 190 -1.99 11.61 12.91
N ARG A 191 -2.00 10.90 14.05
CA ARG A 191 -2.20 11.51 15.38
C ARG A 191 -1.01 12.35 15.84
N GLY A 192 0.21 11.91 15.56
CA GLY A 192 1.46 12.55 15.99
C GLY A 192 1.78 13.80 15.18
N ASP A 193 1.94 13.65 13.86
CA ASP A 193 2.26 14.72 12.92
C ASP A 193 1.57 14.46 11.57
N GLU A 194 0.33 14.94 11.46
CA GLU A 194 -0.47 14.85 10.25
C GLU A 194 0.24 15.44 9.02
N HIS A 195 0.98 16.54 9.15
CA HIS A 195 1.68 17.12 7.99
C HIS A 195 2.81 16.20 7.50
N MET A 196 3.58 15.63 8.44
CA MET A 196 4.60 14.64 8.12
C MET A 196 3.99 13.37 7.54
N TYR A 197 2.83 12.94 8.03
CA TYR A 197 2.09 11.80 7.49
C TYR A 197 1.78 11.97 6.01
N TRP A 198 1.18 13.09 5.61
CA TRP A 198 0.89 13.39 4.20
C TRP A 198 2.14 13.51 3.33
N ARG A 199 3.24 14.02 3.89
CA ARG A 199 4.52 14.15 3.18
C ARG A 199 5.20 12.79 2.94
N ARG A 200 5.04 11.84 3.87
CA ARG A 200 5.69 10.52 3.82
C ARG A 200 4.85 9.47 3.10
N ALA A 201 3.53 9.56 3.18
CA ALA A 201 2.65 8.61 2.51
C ALA A 201 2.69 8.79 0.98
N ASN A 202 2.76 7.68 0.27
CA ASN A 202 2.48 7.66 -1.16
C ASN A 202 0.99 7.98 -1.38
N GLN A 203 0.72 8.89 -2.31
CA GLN A 203 -0.64 9.36 -2.57
C GLN A 203 -1.13 8.76 -3.88
N HIS A 204 -2.11 7.88 -3.78
CA HIS A 204 -2.74 7.23 -4.92
C HIS A 204 -4.05 7.93 -5.27
N ALA A 205 -4.27 8.10 -6.57
CA ALA A 205 -5.54 8.62 -7.06
C ALA A 205 -6.65 7.56 -6.86
N PRO A 206 -7.88 7.95 -6.49
CA PRO A 206 -8.92 6.99 -6.07
C PRO A 206 -9.34 5.96 -7.13
N TYR A 207 -9.07 6.24 -8.41
CA TYR A 207 -9.43 5.39 -9.55
C TYR A 207 -8.32 4.44 -9.99
N LEU A 208 -7.19 4.41 -9.28
CA LEU A 208 -6.09 3.50 -9.56
C LEU A 208 -6.19 2.26 -8.67
N PRO A 209 -5.78 1.07 -9.14
CA PRO A 209 -5.81 -0.16 -8.35
C PRO A 209 -5.11 -0.02 -6.99
N GLU A 210 -4.00 0.71 -6.94
CA GLU A 210 -3.22 0.97 -5.74
C GLU A 210 -4.05 1.62 -4.63
N ALA A 211 -5.09 2.39 -4.97
CA ALA A 211 -5.98 3.02 -3.98
C ALA A 211 -6.89 2.02 -3.26
N GLY A 212 -7.11 0.82 -3.83
CA GLY A 212 -7.96 -0.22 -3.26
C GLY A 212 -9.40 0.23 -3.05
N LEU A 213 -9.97 0.93 -4.04
CA LEU A 213 -11.34 1.45 -4.07
C LEU A 213 -12.11 0.91 -5.27
#